data_AF-A0A8J7LI11-F1
#
_entry.id   AF-A0A8J7LI11-F1
#
_cell.length_a   1.000
_cell.length_b   1.000
_cell.length_c   1.000
_cell.angle_alpha   90.00
_cell.angle_beta   90.00
_cell.angle_gamma   90.00
#
_symmetry.space_group_name_H-M   'P 1'
#
loop_
_entity.id
_entity.type
_entity.pdbx_description
1 polymer ?
#
loop_
_entity_poly.entity_id
_entity_poly.type
_entity_poly.pdbx_seq_one_letter_code
_entity_poly.pdbx_strand_id
1 'polypeptide(L)' 'MRAGPNLLFPALVLVLAACGPKETDPGPGGVTVGEARALDEAAEMLDSRTEPPPLPTASPTPQPSGDQASGDMAAN' A
#
# COMPACT_ATOMS: atom_id res chain seq x y z
N MET A 1 4.68 -46.63 -13.30
CA MET A 1 3.38 -46.02 -12.91
C MET A 1 3.03 -45.03 -14.02
N ARG A 2 2.05 -45.35 -14.86
CA ARG A 2 1.73 -44.56 -16.05
C ARG A 2 0.48 -43.76 -15.72
N ALA A 3 0.67 -42.48 -15.36
CA ALA A 3 -0.43 -41.59 -15.01
C ALA A 3 -1.37 -41.48 -16.22
N GLY A 4 -2.64 -41.85 -16.03
CA GLY A 4 -3.64 -41.79 -17.09
C GLY A 4 -4.02 -40.35 -17.44
N PRO A 5 -4.54 -40.09 -18.66
CA PRO A 5 -4.90 -38.75 -19.12
C PRO A 5 -5.95 -38.05 -18.25
N ASN A 6 -6.72 -38.79 -17.46
CA ASN A 6 -7.67 -38.25 -16.48
C ASN A 6 -7.01 -37.54 -15.28
N LEU A 7 -5.73 -37.83 -14.98
CA LEU A 7 -4.98 -37.16 -13.90
C LEU A 7 -4.35 -35.84 -14.36
N LEU A 8 -4.26 -35.62 -15.69
CA LEU A 8 -3.65 -34.43 -16.28
C LEU A 8 -4.49 -33.17 -15.98
N PHE A 9 -5.82 -33.30 -16.05
CA PHE A 9 -6.74 -32.19 -15.85
C PHE A 9 -6.63 -31.52 -14.46
N PRO A 10 -6.72 -32.24 -13.33
CA PRO A 10 -6.55 -31.62 -12.01
C PRO A 10 -5.12 -31.13 -11.75
N ALA A 11 -4.11 -31.81 -12.31
CA ALA A 11 -2.71 -31.39 -12.18
C ALA A 11 -2.45 -30.03 -12.86
N LEU A 12 -3.09 -29.78 -14.01
CA LEU A 12 -2.97 -28.50 -14.72
C LEU A 12 -3.55 -27.33 -13.91
N VAL A 13 -4.71 -27.52 -13.26
CA VAL A 13 -5.35 -26.49 -12.42
C VAL A 13 -4.48 -26.09 -11.23
N LEU A 14 -3.80 -27.04 -10.59
CA LEU A 14 -2.89 -26.76 -9.48
C LEU A 14 -1.65 -25.96 -9.91
N VAL A 15 -1.13 -26.20 -11.10
CA VAL A 15 0.00 -25.44 -11.66
C VAL A 15 -0.41 -24.00 -12.01
N LEU A 16 -1.63 -23.79 -12.51
CA LEU A 16 -2.16 -22.44 -12.74
C LEU A 16 -2.37 -21.67 -11.43
N ALA A 17 -2.85 -22.33 -10.38
CA ALA A 17 -3.01 -21.72 -9.06
C ALA A 17 -1.66 -21.28 -8.44
N ALA A 18 -0.55 -21.92 -8.82
CA ALA A 18 0.79 -21.52 -8.40
C ALA A 18 1.34 -20.27 -9.12
N CYS A 19 0.67 -19.82 -10.19
CA CYS A 19 1.04 -18.64 -10.98
C CYS A 19 0.22 -17.40 -10.60
N GLY A 20 -0.51 -17.44 -9.47
CA GLY A 20 -1.20 -16.29 -8.90
C GLY A 20 -0.23 -15.31 -8.22
N PRO A 21 -0.67 -14.05 -8.02
CA PRO A 21 0.13 -13.03 -7.35
C PRO A 21 0.52 -13.52 -5.95
N LYS A 22 1.82 -13.49 -5.66
CA LYS A 22 2.34 -13.78 -4.32
C LYS A 22 2.17 -12.54 -3.43
N GLU A 23 2.11 -12.72 -2.11
CA GLU A 23 2.12 -11.61 -1.16
C GLU A 23 3.25 -10.60 -1.38
N THR A 24 4.39 -11.05 -1.93
CA THR A 24 5.58 -10.24 -2.22
C THR A 24 5.65 -9.70 -3.65
N ASP A 25 4.69 -10.06 -4.50
CA ASP A 25 4.66 -9.63 -5.90
C ASP A 25 4.30 -8.13 -5.95
N PRO A 26 5.00 -7.29 -6.73
CA PRO A 26 4.67 -5.87 -6.84
C PRO A 26 3.27 -5.70 -7.43
N GLY A 27 2.37 -5.15 -6.62
CA GLY A 27 1.02 -4.80 -7.03
C GLY A 27 0.94 -3.41 -7.69
N PRO A 28 -0.26 -3.01 -8.11
CA PRO A 28 -0.52 -1.66 -8.63
C PRO A 28 -0.10 -0.61 -7.61
N GLY A 29 0.65 0.42 -8.04
CA GLY A 29 1.18 1.45 -7.15
C GLY A 29 2.54 1.13 -6.52
N GLY A 30 3.16 -0.01 -6.87
CA GLY A 30 4.50 -0.37 -6.39
C GLY A 30 4.52 -0.95 -4.96
N VAL A 31 3.35 -1.21 -4.38
CA VAL A 31 3.19 -1.90 -3.10
C VAL A 31 2.91 -3.37 -3.34
N THR A 32 3.46 -4.23 -2.50
CA THR A 32 3.18 -5.67 -2.52
C THR A 32 1.74 -5.95 -2.05
N VAL A 33 1.19 -7.11 -2.43
CA VAL A 33 -0.16 -7.51 -2.00
C VAL A 33 -0.26 -7.56 -0.46
N GLY A 34 0.80 -8.01 0.21
CA GLY A 34 0.87 -8.03 1.67
C GLY A 34 0.90 -6.62 2.29
N GLU A 35 1.64 -5.68 1.68
CA GLU A 35 1.66 -4.28 2.10
C GLU A 35 0.29 -3.61 1.92
N ALA A 36 -0.35 -3.78 0.76
CA ALA A 36 -1.68 -3.24 0.51
C ALA A 36 -2.70 -3.70 1.55
N ARG A 37 -2.71 -5.00 1.86
CA ARG A 37 -3.59 -5.57 2.91
C ARG A 37 -3.32 -4.96 4.29
N ALA A 38 -2.06 -4.75 4.65
CA ALA A 38 -1.70 -4.15 5.93
C ALA A 38 -2.13 -2.67 6.02
N LEU A 39 -2.07 -1.93 4.91
CA LEU A 39 -2.57 -0.56 4.82
C LEU A 39 -4.10 -0.51 4.96
N ASP A 40 -4.82 -1.44 4.34
CA ASP A 40 -6.28 -1.52 4.43
C ASP A 40 -6.74 -1.80 5.86
N GLU A 41 -6.08 -2.72 6.57
CA GLU A 41 -6.36 -3.02 7.98
C GLU A 41 -6.14 -1.78 8.87
N ALA A 42 -5.06 -1.02 8.62
CA ALA A 42 -4.81 0.22 9.33
C ALA A 42 -5.89 1.28 9.04
N ALA A 43 -6.40 1.37 7.81
CA ALA A 43 -7.49 2.26 7.45
C ALA A 43 -8.79 1.86 8.17
N GLU A 44 -9.13 0.57 8.22
CA GLU A 44 -10.31 0.06 8.92
C GLU A 44 -10.28 0.39 10.43
N MET A 45 -9.10 0.35 11.06
CA MET A 45 -8.91 0.77 12.45
C MET A 45 -9.17 2.27 12.65
N LEU A 46 -8.84 3.11 11.66
CA LEU A 46 -9.10 4.55 11.70
C LEU A 46 -10.59 4.83 11.51
N ASP A 47 -11.24 4.16 10.57
CA ASP A 47 -12.67 4.31 10.28
C ASP A 47 -13.55 3.82 11.44
N SER A 48 -13.11 2.77 12.14
CA SER A 48 -13.78 2.25 13.33
C SER A 48 -13.68 3.20 14.54
N ARG A 49 -12.78 4.19 14.49
CA ARG A 49 -12.64 5.19 15.55
C ARG A 49 -13.73 6.25 15.38
N THR A 50 -14.57 6.43 16.40
CA THR A 50 -15.40 7.65 16.53
C THR A 50 -14.51 8.88 16.38
N GLU A 51 -15.03 9.89 15.68
CA GLU A 51 -14.37 11.12 15.26
C GLU A 51 -13.21 11.53 16.20
N PRO A 52 -11.99 11.69 15.65
CA PRO A 52 -10.86 12.16 16.45
C PRO A 52 -11.26 13.41 17.21
N PRO A 53 -10.79 13.58 18.47
CA PRO A 53 -11.07 14.81 19.21
C PRO A 53 -10.71 16.02 18.34
N PRO A 54 -11.48 17.12 18.43
CA PRO A 54 -11.22 18.30 17.63
C PRO A 54 -9.75 18.66 17.76
N LEU A 55 -9.10 18.86 16.61
CA LEU A 55 -7.71 19.27 16.58
C LEU A 55 -7.59 20.50 17.50
N PRO A 56 -6.59 20.55 18.39
CA PRO A 56 -6.36 21.75 19.18
C PRO A 56 -6.27 22.92 18.20
N THR A 57 -7.05 23.98 18.46
CA THR A 57 -6.96 25.21 17.69
C THR A 57 -5.48 25.55 17.60
N ALA A 58 -4.95 25.59 16.39
CA ALA A 58 -3.56 25.94 16.19
C ALA A 58 -3.37 27.29 16.88
N SER A 59 -2.70 27.28 18.05
CA SER A 59 -2.02 28.48 18.51
C SER A 59 -1.20 28.95 17.32
N PRO A 60 -1.17 30.25 17.00
CA PRO A 60 -0.36 30.73 15.90
C PRO A 60 1.09 30.31 16.18
N THR A 61 1.49 29.18 15.61
CA THR A 61 2.89 28.84 15.41
C THR A 61 3.38 29.99 14.56
N PRO A 62 4.43 30.71 14.96
CA PRO A 62 5.04 31.71 14.11
C PRO A 62 5.33 31.04 12.77
N GLN A 63 4.46 31.28 11.77
CA GLN A 63 4.76 30.90 10.40
C GLN A 63 6.02 31.69 10.09
N PRO A 64 7.13 31.04 9.71
CA PRO A 64 8.22 31.78 9.13
C PRO A 64 7.62 32.47 7.91
N SER A 65 7.41 33.79 8.01
CA SER A 65 6.98 34.63 6.90
C SER A 65 7.83 34.26 5.71
N GLY A 66 7.16 33.92 4.62
CA GLY A 66 7.75 33.41 3.38
C GLY A 66 8.58 34.45 2.66
N ASP A 67 9.68 34.89 3.28
CA ASP A 67 10.76 35.67 2.67
C ASP A 67 11.99 34.78 2.40
N GLN A 68 11.95 33.50 2.76
CA GLN A 68 13.05 32.53 2.63
C GLN A 68 12.92 31.60 1.40
N ALA A 69 12.02 31.87 0.46
CA ALA A 69 11.88 31.09 -0.78
C ALA A 69 12.43 31.81 -2.04
N SER A 70 13.00 33.01 -1.89
CA SER A 70 13.45 33.83 -3.02
C SER A 70 14.96 34.11 -3.05
N GLY A 71 15.74 33.52 -2.12
CA GLY A 71 17.17 33.82 -1.96
C GLY A 71 18.15 32.82 -2.59
N ASP A 72 17.74 31.57 -2.84
CA ASP A 72 18.69 30.47 -3.08
C ASP A 72 18.50 29.80 -4.46
N MET A 73 18.22 30.60 -5.50
CA MET A 73 18.26 30.15 -6.90
C MET A 73 19.28 30.99 -7.69
N ALA A 74 20.48 31.12 -7.13
CA ALA A 74 21.66 31.62 -7.82
C ALA A 74 22.84 30.68 -7.54
N ALA A 75 23.07 29.75 -8.47
CA ALA A 75 24.31 29.02 -8.77
C ALA A 75 24.10 27.50 -8.98
N ASN A 76 23.73 27.12 -10.20
CA ASN A 76 24.39 26.03 -10.93
C ASN A 76 24.15 26.21 -12.43
#